data_AF-A0A8D9CQ79-F1
#
_entry.id   AF-A0A8D9CQ79-F1
#
_cell.length_a   1.000
_cell.length_b   1.000
_cell.length_c   1.000
_cell.angle_alpha   90.00
_cell.angle_beta   90.00
_cell.angle_gamma   90.00
#
_symmetry.space_group_name_H-M   'P 1'
#
loop_
_entity.id
_entity.type
_entity.pdbx_description
1 polymer ?
#
loop_
_entity_poly.entity_id
_entity_poly.type
_entity_poly.pdbx_seq_one_letter_code
_entity_poly.pdbx_strand_id
1 'polypeptide(L)'
;MLFISYLPHSERGSFGLFGKQMERRKKRESEFEFKFKLVKLKDAINLIDQQVNLLGIVRDRKEPKLCRNNAWICTLCIIDDSYERPGLTVNVFSNKREELPNHDGMILFLNIKMKCYGGGNRVNAACNKGVSSFALFKRRTDKEFICYQRTSNFPGEERYKSSMDELAKLFPTSCSLDQNLEFSFLREIKEGKPFNLLCKILLHVVNEEEDMSTIFVWDGTDAPPASIGFKDKSAVSNLSVLSRDTLRRFPTVGTILRVSLSNHLLYGVKPGAWVKLYQLLCVVDKGSWVASVTDSTTVTLAHDDHLVEKIMRIYDKRITSKFGHIPFWCFPSPPGFTGTDDDQAPFVTLRDILTFPKVTYKYRCIVRVVSALRSQEEDENRHYRVLLTLEDPTATLEAFLCDKDAEYFFGLGLQNTEMLRKKWNQLLGITRESSVSLATRNPPWIECCIFSYYTNKADPWNTRLYKIFGTRLLDLEAV
;
A
#
# COMPACT_ATOMS: atom_id res chain seq x y z
N MET A 1 -95.56 39.77 41.45
CA MET A 1 -95.94 39.40 40.08
C MET A 1 -95.02 38.28 39.60
N LEU A 2 -95.56 37.38 38.78
CA LEU A 2 -95.14 36.02 38.41
C LEU A 2 -93.75 35.82 37.76
N PHE A 3 -93.01 34.80 38.24
CA PHE A 3 -92.65 33.49 37.63
C PHE A 3 -92.12 33.29 36.16
N ILE A 4 -91.06 32.44 36.05
CA ILE A 4 -90.68 31.41 35.02
C ILE A 4 -89.93 31.93 33.76
N SER A 5 -88.86 31.35 33.15
CA SER A 5 -88.40 29.95 32.91
C SER A 5 -86.97 29.83 32.33
N TYR A 6 -86.29 28.72 32.68
CA TYR A 6 -85.47 27.77 31.88
C TYR A 6 -84.21 28.18 31.06
N LEU A 7 -83.10 27.54 31.46
CA LEU A 7 -81.95 27.13 30.64
C LEU A 7 -82.32 26.01 29.65
N PRO A 8 -81.58 25.88 28.53
CA PRO A 8 -81.27 24.58 27.95
C PRO A 8 -79.77 24.23 28.04
N HIS A 9 -79.51 23.01 28.50
CA HIS A 9 -78.26 22.28 28.40
C HIS A 9 -77.88 22.00 26.93
N SER A 10 -76.78 22.55 26.40
CA SER A 10 -76.02 21.89 25.31
C SER A 10 -74.60 22.44 25.02
N GLU A 11 -73.83 22.92 26.00
CA GLU A 11 -72.42 23.31 25.73
C GLU A 11 -71.42 22.73 26.74
N ARG A 12 -71.47 21.40 26.96
CA ARG A 12 -70.40 20.67 27.68
C ARG A 12 -69.70 19.58 26.84
N GLY A 13 -70.02 19.48 25.55
CA GLY A 13 -69.44 18.47 24.65
C GLY A 13 -68.19 18.93 23.87
N SER A 14 -68.03 20.21 23.63
CA SER A 14 -67.08 20.75 22.61
C SER A 14 -65.70 21.11 23.17
N PHE A 15 -65.59 21.49 24.45
CA PHE A 15 -64.30 21.82 25.08
C PHE A 15 -63.46 20.57 25.46
N GLY A 16 -64.10 19.45 25.78
CA GLY A 16 -63.42 18.19 26.11
C GLY A 16 -62.81 17.48 24.89
N LEU A 17 -63.36 17.71 23.69
CA LEU A 17 -62.89 17.13 22.43
C LEU A 17 -61.66 17.87 21.87
N PHE A 18 -61.63 19.21 21.98
CA PHE A 18 -60.47 20.02 21.59
C PHE A 18 -59.25 19.79 22.49
N GLY A 19 -59.45 19.69 23.81
CA GLY A 19 -58.38 19.35 24.77
C GLY A 19 -57.77 17.96 24.49
N LYS A 20 -58.62 16.94 24.28
CA LYS A 20 -58.17 15.59 23.93
C LYS A 20 -57.50 15.50 22.55
N GLN A 21 -57.89 16.33 21.58
CA GLN A 21 -57.21 16.41 20.28
C GLN A 21 -55.83 17.06 20.38
N MET A 22 -55.69 18.17 21.13
CA MET A 22 -54.39 18.79 21.38
C MET A 22 -53.45 17.88 22.16
N GLU A 23 -53.96 17.16 23.15
CA GLU A 23 -53.16 16.23 23.95
C GLU A 23 -52.73 14.99 23.15
N ARG A 24 -53.61 14.47 22.28
CA ARG A 24 -53.24 13.42 21.30
C ARG A 24 -52.25 13.91 20.26
N ARG A 25 -52.32 15.18 19.85
CA ARG A 25 -51.40 15.80 18.90
C ARG A 25 -50.03 16.02 19.53
N LYS A 26 -49.97 16.54 20.76
CA LYS A 26 -48.74 16.64 21.56
C LYS A 26 -48.11 15.28 21.86
N LYS A 27 -48.93 14.26 22.18
CA LYS A 27 -48.45 12.89 22.39
C LYS A 27 -47.91 12.26 21.11
N ARG A 28 -48.58 12.48 19.97
CA ARG A 28 -48.09 12.04 18.65
C ARG A 28 -46.83 12.79 18.24
N GLU A 29 -46.74 14.08 18.50
CA GLU A 29 -45.54 14.90 18.25
C GLU A 29 -44.38 14.43 19.14
N SER A 30 -44.62 14.15 20.42
CA SER A 30 -43.58 13.59 21.32
C SER A 30 -43.18 12.16 20.94
N GLU A 31 -44.12 11.28 20.58
CA GLU A 31 -43.80 9.92 20.10
C GLU A 31 -43.07 9.96 18.76
N PHE A 32 -43.39 10.92 17.90
CA PHE A 32 -42.71 11.15 16.64
C PHE A 32 -41.28 11.69 16.87
N GLU A 33 -41.09 12.62 17.79
CA GLU A 33 -39.78 13.19 18.13
C GLU A 33 -38.86 12.15 18.79
N PHE A 34 -39.40 11.30 19.68
CA PHE A 34 -38.65 10.19 20.28
C PHE A 34 -38.22 9.13 19.26
N LYS A 35 -39.07 8.81 18.27
CA LYS A 35 -38.78 7.79 17.25
C LYS A 35 -37.54 8.10 16.40
N PHE A 36 -37.22 9.38 16.21
CA PHE A 36 -36.14 9.82 15.33
C PHE A 36 -34.92 10.36 16.07
N LYS A 37 -34.92 10.35 17.41
CA LYS A 37 -33.82 10.85 18.23
C LYS A 37 -32.58 9.94 18.11
N LEU A 38 -31.41 10.55 17.97
CA LEU A 38 -30.13 9.86 18.06
C LEU A 38 -29.77 9.60 19.53
N VAL A 39 -29.23 8.42 19.80
CA VAL A 39 -28.74 8.03 21.12
C VAL A 39 -27.22 7.95 21.06
N LYS A 40 -26.54 8.51 22.07
CA LYS A 40 -25.09 8.39 22.24
C LYS A 40 -24.73 6.93 22.54
N LEU A 41 -23.58 6.47 22.05
CA LEU A 41 -23.20 5.05 22.17
C LEU A 41 -23.12 4.57 23.63
N LYS A 42 -22.64 5.43 24.55
CA LYS A 42 -22.55 5.13 25.99
C LYS A 42 -23.91 4.95 26.66
N ASP A 43 -24.96 5.58 26.14
CA ASP A 43 -26.32 5.41 26.64
C ASP A 43 -27.00 4.21 25.98
N ALA A 44 -26.71 3.99 24.69
CA ALA A 44 -27.28 2.89 23.92
C ALA A 44 -26.99 1.50 24.52
N ILE A 45 -25.81 1.31 25.11
CA ILE A 45 -25.45 0.03 25.77
C ILE A 45 -26.38 -0.33 26.94
N ASN A 46 -27.08 0.65 27.53
CA ASN A 46 -28.03 0.42 28.62
C ASN A 46 -29.46 0.15 28.12
N LEU A 47 -29.73 0.34 26.82
CA LEU A 47 -31.06 0.19 26.20
C LEU A 47 -31.25 -1.20 25.60
N ILE A 48 -30.93 -2.25 26.35
CA ILE A 48 -31.02 -3.64 25.90
C ILE A 48 -32.45 -3.97 25.44
N ASP A 49 -32.54 -4.70 24.33
CA ASP A 49 -33.77 -5.09 23.64
C ASP A 49 -34.62 -3.95 23.05
N GLN A 50 -34.16 -2.71 23.16
CA GLN A 50 -34.80 -1.56 22.52
C GLN A 50 -34.24 -1.30 21.11
N GLN A 51 -35.05 -0.62 20.30
CA GLN A 51 -34.62 -0.08 19.01
C GLN A 51 -34.11 1.35 19.20
N VAL A 52 -32.93 1.63 18.64
CA VAL A 52 -32.27 2.92 18.75
C VAL A 52 -31.75 3.39 17.40
N ASN A 53 -31.56 4.71 17.27
CA ASN A 53 -30.87 5.31 16.14
C ASN A 53 -29.49 5.76 16.62
N LEU A 54 -28.43 5.36 15.92
CA LEU A 54 -27.05 5.64 16.30
C LEU A 54 -26.31 6.31 15.16
N LEU A 55 -25.44 7.25 15.52
CA LEU A 55 -24.49 7.87 14.61
C LEU A 55 -23.09 7.64 15.17
N GLY A 56 -22.15 7.20 14.34
CA GLY A 56 -20.78 6.95 14.77
C GLY A 56 -19.80 6.86 13.62
N ILE A 57 -18.51 6.82 13.96
CA ILE A 57 -17.42 6.54 13.04
C ILE A 57 -17.11 5.04 13.10
N VAL A 58 -17.03 4.40 11.94
CA VAL A 58 -16.58 3.01 11.81
C VAL A 58 -15.08 2.97 12.10
N ARG A 59 -14.71 2.27 13.18
CA ARG A 59 -13.31 2.11 13.62
C ARG A 59 -12.70 0.79 13.14
N ASP A 60 -13.49 -0.27 13.12
CA ASP A 60 -13.05 -1.60 12.72
C ASP A 60 -14.17 -2.33 11.98
N ARG A 61 -13.82 -3.16 11.00
CA ARG A 61 -14.74 -3.94 10.18
C ARG A 61 -14.17 -5.34 9.99
N LYS A 62 -14.97 -6.33 10.36
CA LYS A 62 -14.65 -7.73 10.06
C LYS A 62 -15.16 -8.10 8.68
N GLU A 63 -14.39 -8.91 7.96
CA GLU A 63 -14.80 -9.43 6.66
C GLU A 63 -16.15 -10.15 6.76
N PRO A 64 -17.08 -9.89 5.81
CA PRO A 64 -18.35 -10.57 5.75
C PRO A 64 -18.22 -12.10 5.77
N LYS A 65 -19.02 -12.74 6.61
CA LYS A 65 -19.08 -14.20 6.73
C LYS A 65 -20.44 -14.72 6.33
N LEU A 66 -20.45 -15.87 5.66
CA LEU A 66 -21.68 -16.61 5.42
C LEU A 66 -22.13 -17.30 6.72
N CYS A 67 -23.35 -17.03 7.16
CA CYS A 67 -23.98 -17.65 8.31
C CYS A 67 -24.62 -18.99 7.90
N ARG A 68 -24.88 -19.85 8.90
CA ARG A 68 -25.52 -21.18 8.70
C ARG A 68 -26.90 -21.13 8.03
N ASN A 69 -27.58 -19.99 8.10
CA ASN A 69 -28.90 -19.76 7.50
C ASN A 69 -28.82 -19.16 6.08
N ASN A 70 -27.66 -19.27 5.41
CA ASN A 70 -27.38 -18.66 4.10
C ASN A 70 -27.50 -17.13 4.04
N ALA A 71 -27.60 -16.45 5.18
CA ALA A 71 -27.46 -15.00 5.26
C ALA A 71 -25.99 -14.62 5.43
N TRP A 72 -25.61 -13.42 5.02
CA TRP A 72 -24.31 -12.82 5.26
C TRP A 72 -24.36 -11.91 6.50
N ILE A 73 -23.27 -11.91 7.27
CA ILE A 73 -23.06 -11.00 8.41
C ILE A 73 -21.79 -10.17 8.20
N CYS A 74 -21.86 -8.87 8.45
CA CYS A 74 -20.71 -7.98 8.64
C CYS A 74 -20.73 -7.44 10.07
N THR A 75 -19.59 -7.53 10.77
CA THR A 75 -19.46 -6.99 12.12
C THR A 75 -18.61 -5.72 12.07
N LEU A 76 -19.18 -4.61 12.53
CA LEU A 76 -18.53 -3.31 12.65
C LEU A 76 -18.24 -3.01 14.12
N CYS A 77 -17.20 -2.23 14.38
CA CYS A 77 -17.02 -1.50 15.62
C CYS A 77 -17.16 -0.01 15.33
N ILE A 78 -18.11 0.66 16.00
CA ILE A 78 -18.36 2.09 15.84
C ILE A 78 -18.04 2.85 17.12
N ILE A 79 -17.61 4.10 16.96
CA ILE A 79 -17.26 5.01 18.05
C ILE A 79 -17.95 6.37 17.89
N ASP A 80 -18.16 7.05 19.01
CA ASP A 80 -18.53 8.45 19.08
C ASP A 80 -17.74 9.11 20.23
N ASP A 81 -18.01 10.38 20.49
CA ASP A 81 -17.45 11.17 21.58
C ASP A 81 -17.81 10.64 22.99
N SER A 82 -18.86 9.82 23.12
CA SER A 82 -19.29 9.26 24.40
C SER A 82 -18.66 7.91 24.73
N TYR A 83 -18.25 7.13 23.71
CA TYR A 83 -17.82 5.74 23.86
C TYR A 83 -16.74 5.32 22.84
N GLU A 84 -15.54 5.88 23.00
CA GLU A 84 -14.43 5.63 22.08
C GLU A 84 -13.75 4.26 22.31
N ARG A 85 -13.58 3.85 23.58
CA ARG A 85 -12.95 2.57 23.95
C ARG A 85 -13.83 1.81 24.95
N PRO A 86 -14.19 0.55 24.70
CA PRO A 86 -13.81 -0.29 23.55
C PRO A 86 -14.58 -0.01 22.25
N GLY A 87 -15.57 0.89 22.23
CA GLY A 87 -16.44 1.10 21.07
C GLY A 87 -17.59 0.09 21.01
N LEU A 88 -18.65 0.42 20.27
CA LEU A 88 -19.86 -0.41 20.17
C LEU A 88 -19.74 -1.39 19.00
N THR A 89 -19.98 -2.67 19.26
CA THR A 89 -20.03 -3.69 18.20
C THR A 89 -21.42 -3.75 17.57
N VAL A 90 -21.50 -3.66 16.24
CA VAL A 90 -22.75 -3.73 15.46
C VAL A 90 -22.66 -4.84 14.44
N ASN A 91 -23.63 -5.75 14.46
CA ASN A 91 -23.76 -6.85 13.50
C ASN A 91 -24.82 -6.49 12.45
N VAL A 92 -24.42 -6.42 11.19
CA VAL A 92 -25.30 -6.12 10.05
C VAL A 92 -25.54 -7.41 9.27
N PHE A 93 -26.83 -7.72 9.04
CA PHE A 93 -27.25 -8.94 8.36
C PHE A 93 -27.93 -8.63 7.04
N SER A 94 -27.57 -9.37 5.99
CA SER A 94 -28.24 -9.32 4.69
C SER A 94 -28.23 -10.69 3.98
N ASN A 95 -29.14 -10.90 3.03
CA ASN A 95 -29.15 -12.09 2.17
C ASN A 95 -28.11 -12.01 1.03
N LYS A 96 -27.61 -10.80 0.75
CA LYS A 96 -26.65 -10.53 -0.33
C LYS A 96 -25.40 -9.87 0.24
N ARG A 97 -24.21 -10.27 -0.22
CA ARG A 97 -22.94 -9.74 0.28
C ARG A 97 -22.78 -8.26 -0.07
N GLU A 98 -23.27 -7.85 -1.24
CA GLU A 98 -23.13 -6.48 -1.79
C GLU A 98 -23.96 -5.46 -1.01
N GLU A 99 -24.93 -5.91 -0.22
CA GLU A 99 -25.79 -5.05 0.60
C GLU A 99 -25.21 -4.78 1.99
N LEU A 100 -24.09 -5.43 2.35
CA LEU A 100 -23.40 -5.20 3.60
C LEU A 100 -22.54 -3.92 3.53
N PRO A 101 -22.27 -3.27 4.67
CA PRO A 101 -21.36 -2.12 4.73
C PRO A 101 -20.00 -2.45 4.09
N ASN A 102 -19.61 -1.69 3.06
CA ASN A 102 -18.45 -2.01 2.24
C ASN A 102 -17.20 -1.15 2.53
N HIS A 103 -17.35 -0.05 3.28
CA HIS A 103 -16.24 0.88 3.53
C HIS A 103 -16.32 1.52 4.92
N ASP A 104 -15.19 2.08 5.35
CA ASP A 104 -15.04 2.87 6.58
C ASP A 104 -15.52 4.31 6.38
N GLY A 105 -15.84 4.98 7.49
CA GLY A 105 -16.34 6.35 7.48
C GLY A 105 -17.37 6.59 8.57
N MET A 106 -18.22 7.58 8.36
CA MET A 106 -19.34 7.85 9.26
C MET A 106 -20.52 6.97 8.87
N ILE A 107 -21.13 6.31 9.85
CA ILE A 107 -22.30 5.46 9.67
C ILE A 107 -23.46 5.94 10.52
N LEU A 108 -24.63 6.03 9.90
CA LEU A 108 -25.91 6.30 10.55
C LEU A 108 -26.75 5.03 10.50
N PHE A 109 -27.10 4.54 11.67
CA PHE A 109 -28.00 3.41 11.88
C PHE A 109 -29.35 3.91 12.37
N LEU A 110 -30.43 3.40 11.77
CA LEU A 110 -31.80 3.66 12.23
C LEU A 110 -32.49 2.36 12.62
N ASN A 111 -33.25 2.42 13.73
CA ASN A 111 -34.01 1.31 14.29
C ASN A 111 -33.19 0.01 14.46
N ILE A 112 -31.94 0.12 14.92
CA ILE A 112 -31.12 -1.05 15.23
C ILE A 112 -31.46 -1.56 16.63
N LYS A 113 -31.45 -2.88 16.79
CA LYS A 113 -31.82 -3.52 18.06
C LYS A 113 -30.58 -3.75 18.93
N MET A 114 -30.57 -3.22 20.15
CA MET A 114 -29.54 -3.53 21.13
C MET A 114 -29.78 -4.92 21.72
N LYS A 115 -28.73 -5.72 21.87
CA LYS A 115 -28.79 -7.11 22.35
C LYS A 115 -27.62 -7.42 23.27
N CYS A 116 -27.89 -8.21 24.30
CA CYS A 116 -26.84 -8.79 25.14
C CYS A 116 -26.48 -10.20 24.63
N TYR A 117 -25.18 -10.51 24.55
CA TYR A 117 -24.66 -11.82 24.18
C TYR A 117 -23.69 -12.34 25.25
N GLY A 118 -23.67 -13.67 25.45
CA GLY A 118 -22.70 -14.33 26.32
C GLY A 118 -22.89 -14.06 27.82
N GLY A 119 -24.10 -14.28 28.34
CA GLY A 119 -24.35 -14.31 29.79
C GLY A 119 -24.34 -12.95 30.51
N GLY A 120 -24.56 -11.83 29.80
CA GLY A 120 -24.69 -10.50 30.41
C GLY A 120 -23.55 -9.52 30.13
N ASN A 121 -22.38 -10.01 29.72
CA ASN A 121 -21.15 -9.21 29.77
C ASN A 121 -20.80 -8.44 28.48
N ARG A 122 -21.51 -8.65 27.36
CA ARG A 122 -21.23 -7.94 26.10
C ARG A 122 -22.52 -7.49 25.42
N VAL A 123 -22.65 -6.17 25.25
CA VAL A 123 -23.78 -5.54 24.54
C VAL A 123 -23.36 -5.21 23.12
N ASN A 124 -24.12 -5.70 22.15
CA ASN A 124 -23.93 -5.45 20.72
C ASN A 124 -25.23 -4.89 20.13
N ALA A 125 -25.16 -4.24 18.97
CA ALA A 125 -26.34 -3.91 18.19
C ALA A 125 -26.53 -4.88 17.01
N ALA A 126 -27.77 -5.07 16.57
CA ALA A 126 -28.13 -5.87 15.42
C ALA A 126 -28.94 -5.03 14.42
N CYS A 127 -28.44 -4.94 13.19
CA CYS A 127 -29.09 -4.27 12.06
C CYS A 127 -29.63 -5.34 11.10
N ASN A 128 -30.95 -5.47 11.05
CA ASN A 128 -31.64 -6.43 10.17
C ASN A 128 -32.42 -5.67 9.10
N LYS A 129 -32.15 -5.96 7.82
CA LYS A 129 -32.70 -5.22 6.66
C LYS A 129 -34.22 -5.00 6.69
N GLY A 130 -35.00 -5.93 7.25
CA GLY A 130 -36.46 -5.84 7.31
C GLY A 130 -37.01 -4.75 8.25
N VAL A 131 -36.23 -4.32 9.25
CA VAL A 131 -36.68 -3.39 10.30
C VAL A 131 -35.71 -2.23 10.57
N SER A 132 -34.43 -2.43 10.25
CA SER A 132 -33.35 -1.47 10.43
C SER A 132 -32.86 -0.98 9.08
N SER A 133 -32.25 0.20 9.07
CA SER A 133 -31.60 0.77 7.89
C SER A 133 -30.27 1.39 8.27
N PHE A 134 -29.36 1.50 7.31
CA PHE A 134 -28.12 2.25 7.50
C PHE A 134 -27.77 3.08 6.27
N ALA A 135 -26.98 4.12 6.50
CA ALA A 135 -26.30 4.89 5.46
C ALA A 135 -24.87 5.20 5.89
N LEU A 136 -23.97 5.14 4.91
CA LEU A 136 -22.55 5.43 5.05
C LEU A 136 -22.23 6.73 4.33
N PHE A 137 -21.40 7.54 4.98
CA PHE A 137 -21.02 8.86 4.52
C PHE A 137 -19.51 9.00 4.53
N LYS A 138 -19.00 9.60 3.45
CA LYS A 138 -17.60 10.00 3.32
C LYS A 138 -17.53 11.51 3.25
N ARG A 139 -16.57 12.09 3.96
CA ARG A 139 -16.29 13.53 3.90
C ARG A 139 -15.59 13.84 2.57
N ARG A 140 -16.14 14.77 1.79
CA ARG A 140 -15.52 15.25 0.54
C ARG A 140 -14.71 16.53 0.76
N THR A 141 -15.20 17.41 1.63
CA THR A 141 -14.54 18.68 2.02
C THR A 141 -14.85 19.00 3.49
N ASP A 142 -14.30 20.09 4.02
CA ASP A 142 -14.59 20.55 5.38
C ASP A 142 -16.10 20.77 5.65
N LYS A 143 -16.91 20.95 4.60
CA LYS A 143 -18.33 21.35 4.70
C LYS A 143 -19.32 20.35 4.09
N GLU A 144 -18.86 19.27 3.46
CA GLU A 144 -19.75 18.38 2.69
C GLU A 144 -19.48 16.89 2.95
N PHE A 145 -20.54 16.19 3.35
CA PHE A 145 -20.63 14.74 3.43
C PHE A 145 -21.43 14.17 2.27
N ILE A 146 -20.91 13.13 1.64
CA ILE A 146 -21.61 12.42 0.57
C ILE A 146 -21.98 11.02 1.05
N CYS A 147 -23.27 10.70 0.95
CA CYS A 147 -23.75 9.34 1.10
C CYS A 147 -23.31 8.50 -0.10
N TYR A 148 -22.47 7.48 0.12
CA TYR A 148 -21.99 6.60 -0.95
C TYR A 148 -22.62 5.20 -0.90
N GLN A 149 -23.20 4.82 0.23
CA GLN A 149 -23.92 3.54 0.38
C GLN A 149 -25.07 3.72 1.36
N ARG A 150 -26.23 3.13 1.05
CA ARG A 150 -27.40 3.09 1.94
C ARG A 150 -28.25 1.87 1.69
N THR A 151 -28.98 1.43 2.69
CA THR A 151 -30.01 0.40 2.50
C THR A 151 -31.21 0.97 1.74
N SER A 152 -31.93 0.11 1.02
CA SER A 152 -33.06 0.50 0.16
C SER A 152 -34.22 1.17 0.92
N ASN A 153 -34.33 0.90 2.23
CA ASN A 153 -35.37 1.44 3.12
C ASN A 153 -34.92 2.69 3.91
N PHE A 154 -33.76 3.28 3.59
CA PHE A 154 -33.23 4.44 4.30
C PHE A 154 -33.98 5.74 3.94
N PRO A 155 -34.58 6.47 4.90
CA PRO A 155 -35.48 7.61 4.65
C PRO A 155 -34.79 8.95 4.37
N GLY A 156 -33.45 8.99 4.33
CA GLY A 156 -32.66 10.21 4.10
C GLY A 156 -32.06 10.82 5.37
N GLU A 157 -31.00 11.62 5.19
CA GLU A 157 -30.11 12.12 6.25
C GLU A 157 -30.35 13.59 6.66
N GLU A 158 -31.25 14.32 5.99
CA GLU A 158 -31.41 15.77 6.13
C GLU A 158 -31.56 16.24 7.58
N ARG A 159 -32.30 15.49 8.38
CA ARG A 159 -32.55 15.78 9.81
C ARG A 159 -31.36 15.52 10.74
N TYR A 160 -30.36 14.77 10.27
CA TYR A 160 -29.19 14.38 11.06
C TYR A 160 -27.95 15.21 10.71
N LYS A 161 -28.04 16.12 9.73
CA LYS A 161 -26.91 16.92 9.24
C LYS A 161 -26.17 17.66 10.36
N SER A 162 -26.88 18.32 11.27
CA SER A 162 -26.24 19.04 12.39
C SER A 162 -25.42 18.10 13.29
N SER A 163 -25.95 16.92 13.62
CA SER A 163 -25.24 15.93 14.44
C SER A 163 -24.07 15.29 13.69
N MET A 164 -24.19 15.13 12.37
CA MET A 164 -23.09 14.70 11.52
C MET A 164 -21.97 15.74 11.50
N ASP A 165 -22.30 17.02 11.36
CA ASP A 165 -21.33 18.13 11.38
C ASP A 165 -20.64 18.26 12.75
N GLU A 166 -21.37 18.05 13.85
CA GLU A 166 -20.80 18.02 15.20
C GLU A 166 -19.81 16.85 15.37
N LEU A 167 -20.22 15.64 14.98
CA LEU A 167 -19.35 14.47 15.04
C LEU A 167 -18.12 14.66 14.13
N ALA A 168 -18.29 15.29 12.98
CA ALA A 168 -17.21 15.63 12.05
C ALA A 168 -16.21 16.67 12.57
N LYS A 169 -16.61 17.54 13.50
CA LYS A 169 -15.71 18.48 14.18
C LYS A 169 -14.90 17.80 15.28
N LEU A 170 -15.51 16.83 15.97
CA LEU A 170 -14.88 16.05 17.04
C LEU A 170 -13.94 14.97 16.49
N PHE A 171 -14.26 14.46 15.31
CA PHE A 171 -13.41 13.60 14.50
C PHE A 171 -13.06 14.32 13.19
N PRO A 172 -12.24 15.41 13.24
CA PRO A 172 -11.78 16.06 12.02
C PRO A 172 -11.05 15.04 11.16
N THR A 173 -10.88 15.27 9.86
CA THR A 173 -10.25 14.31 8.93
C THR A 173 -8.81 13.91 9.34
N SER A 174 -8.24 14.57 10.36
CA SER A 174 -7.06 14.15 11.13
C SER A 174 -7.27 12.93 12.03
N CYS A 175 -8.50 12.61 12.45
CA CYS A 175 -8.93 11.33 13.04
C CYS A 175 -9.19 10.27 11.96
N SER A 176 -8.36 10.22 10.92
CA SER A 176 -8.03 8.92 10.35
C SER A 176 -7.36 8.09 11.46
N LEU A 177 -7.71 6.81 11.58
CA LEU A 177 -6.86 5.83 12.28
C LEU A 177 -5.37 5.91 11.88
N ASP A 178 -5.04 6.59 10.78
CA ASP A 178 -3.68 6.87 10.29
C ASP A 178 -2.79 7.71 11.21
N GLN A 179 -3.30 8.58 12.10
CA GLN A 179 -2.39 9.42 12.90
C GLN A 179 -1.58 8.63 13.94
N ASN A 180 -2.01 7.42 14.30
CA ASN A 180 -1.22 6.50 15.13
C ASN A 180 -0.52 5.39 14.31
N LEU A 181 -0.79 5.30 13.01
CA LEU A 181 -0.16 4.31 12.14
C LEU A 181 0.98 4.98 11.38
N GLU A 182 2.19 4.74 11.86
CA GLU A 182 3.40 5.24 11.21
C GLU A 182 3.51 4.62 9.80
N PHE A 183 3.64 5.49 8.79
CA PHE A 183 3.94 5.09 7.41
C PHE A 183 5.44 5.06 7.22
N SER A 184 5.94 3.94 6.73
CA SER A 184 7.36 3.73 6.45
C SER A 184 7.65 3.98 4.97
N PHE A 185 8.88 4.35 4.68
CA PHE A 185 9.39 4.41 3.31
C PHE A 185 9.89 3.03 2.85
N LEU A 186 10.02 2.82 1.55
CA LEU A 186 10.64 1.61 0.99
C LEU A 186 12.07 1.41 1.49
N ARG A 187 12.82 2.49 1.75
CA ARG A 187 14.14 2.42 2.40
C ARG A 187 14.13 1.85 3.83
N GLU A 188 12.98 1.75 4.48
CA GLU A 188 12.86 1.31 5.89
C GLU A 188 12.33 -0.13 6.01
N ILE A 189 12.00 -0.79 4.90
CA ILE A 189 11.43 -2.14 4.92
C ILE A 189 12.39 -3.15 5.54
N LYS A 190 11.80 -4.16 6.20
CA LYS A 190 12.51 -5.27 6.82
C LYS A 190 11.76 -6.56 6.52
N GLU A 191 12.50 -7.62 6.24
CA GLU A 191 11.91 -8.91 5.96
C GLU A 191 11.08 -9.42 7.15
N GLY A 192 9.89 -9.94 6.86
CA GLY A 192 9.02 -10.56 7.86
C GLY A 192 8.35 -9.58 8.85
N LYS A 193 8.53 -8.26 8.69
CA LYS A 193 7.89 -7.25 9.54
C LYS A 193 6.75 -6.53 8.80
N PRO A 194 5.52 -6.53 9.36
CA PRO A 194 4.43 -5.74 8.82
C PRO A 194 4.73 -4.24 8.84
N PHE A 195 4.36 -3.51 7.79
CA PHE A 195 4.50 -2.07 7.71
C PHE A 195 3.38 -1.44 6.87
N ASN A 196 3.17 -0.13 7.04
CA ASN A 196 2.24 0.64 6.22
C ASN A 196 3.04 1.47 5.20
N LEU A 197 2.58 1.48 3.95
CA LEU A 197 3.25 2.15 2.85
C LEU A 197 2.33 3.17 2.18
N LEU A 198 2.79 4.40 2.07
CA LEU A 198 2.18 5.40 1.20
C LEU A 198 2.98 5.45 -0.10
N CYS A 199 2.35 5.11 -1.21
CA CYS A 199 3.05 4.95 -2.49
C CYS A 199 2.19 5.34 -3.69
N LYS A 200 2.86 5.64 -4.79
CA LYS A 200 2.26 5.83 -6.10
C LYS A 200 2.22 4.49 -6.84
N ILE A 201 1.10 4.19 -7.47
CA ILE A 201 0.97 3.03 -8.35
C ILE A 201 1.49 3.41 -9.73
N LEU A 202 2.50 2.70 -10.21
CA LEU A 202 3.11 2.94 -11.52
C LEU A 202 2.50 2.06 -12.61
N LEU A 203 2.15 0.82 -12.26
CA LEU A 203 1.54 -0.15 -13.16
C LEU A 203 0.62 -1.09 -12.38
N HIS A 204 -0.45 -1.51 -13.04
CA HIS A 204 -1.41 -2.49 -12.54
C HIS A 204 -1.62 -3.54 -13.62
N VAL A 205 -1.32 -4.80 -13.30
CA VAL A 205 -1.51 -5.97 -14.15
C VAL A 205 -2.54 -6.87 -13.48
N VAL A 206 -3.69 -7.05 -14.11
CA VAL A 206 -4.80 -7.86 -13.59
C VAL A 206 -4.63 -9.30 -14.07
N ASN A 207 -4.73 -10.26 -13.15
CA ASN A 207 -4.97 -11.67 -13.48
C ASN A 207 -6.43 -12.00 -13.13
N GLU A 208 -7.28 -12.09 -14.16
CA GLU A 208 -8.71 -12.37 -13.95
C GLU A 208 -8.97 -13.83 -13.52
N GLU A 209 -8.10 -14.76 -13.89
CA GLU A 209 -8.28 -16.19 -13.60
C GLU A 209 -8.03 -16.52 -12.12
N GLU A 210 -7.09 -15.83 -11.48
CA GLU A 210 -6.66 -16.12 -10.10
C GLU A 210 -7.27 -15.18 -9.04
N ASP A 211 -8.17 -14.26 -9.41
CA ASP A 211 -8.65 -13.15 -8.57
C ASP A 211 -7.53 -12.31 -7.93
N MET A 212 -6.37 -12.27 -8.58
CA MET A 212 -5.16 -11.59 -8.09
C MET A 212 -4.64 -10.59 -9.12
N SER A 213 -4.08 -9.50 -8.62
CA SER A 213 -3.48 -8.44 -9.41
C SER A 213 -2.07 -8.20 -8.91
N THR A 214 -1.15 -7.97 -9.85
CA THR A 214 0.18 -7.47 -9.54
C THR A 214 0.22 -5.97 -9.79
N ILE A 215 0.56 -5.19 -8.76
CA ILE A 215 0.83 -3.76 -8.88
C ILE A 215 2.32 -3.50 -8.67
N PHE A 216 2.82 -2.46 -9.34
CA PHE A 216 4.15 -1.93 -9.15
C PHE A 216 4.02 -0.57 -8.48
N VAL A 217 4.60 -0.44 -7.29
CA VAL A 217 4.46 0.74 -6.44
C VAL A 217 5.79 1.39 -6.15
N TRP A 218 5.76 2.68 -5.85
CA TRP A 218 6.95 3.50 -5.69
C TRP A 218 6.71 4.67 -4.74
N ASP A 219 7.72 5.00 -3.92
CA ASP A 219 7.70 6.14 -3.00
C ASP A 219 8.93 7.07 -3.14
N GLY A 220 9.80 6.82 -4.12
CA GLY A 220 11.00 7.63 -4.37
C GLY A 220 12.24 7.27 -3.56
N THR A 221 12.16 6.29 -2.68
CA THR A 221 13.28 5.84 -1.84
C THR A 221 13.86 4.51 -2.29
N ASP A 222 15.12 4.26 -1.95
CA ASP A 222 15.83 3.03 -2.32
C ASP A 222 15.66 1.98 -1.22
N ALA A 223 15.06 0.84 -1.56
CA ALA A 223 14.97 -0.28 -0.64
C ALA A 223 16.36 -0.76 -0.22
N PRO A 224 16.51 -1.30 1.01
CA PRO A 224 17.76 -1.91 1.45
C PRO A 224 18.23 -2.99 0.47
N PRO A 225 19.54 -3.20 0.32
CA PRO A 225 20.06 -4.32 -0.46
C PRO A 225 19.49 -5.63 0.07
N ALA A 226 18.80 -6.40 -0.78
CA ALA A 226 18.31 -7.71 -0.43
C ALA A 226 19.48 -8.70 -0.23
N SER A 227 19.35 -9.56 0.76
CA SER A 227 20.26 -10.68 1.01
C SER A 227 20.08 -11.76 -0.07
N ILE A 228 21.17 -12.35 -0.55
CA ILE A 228 21.10 -13.36 -1.61
C ILE A 228 21.49 -14.72 -1.02
N GLY A 229 20.64 -15.74 -1.18
CA GLY A 229 20.97 -17.11 -0.79
C GLY A 229 22.10 -17.67 -1.66
N PHE A 230 23.01 -18.46 -1.08
CA PHE A 230 24.12 -19.05 -1.84
C PHE A 230 23.69 -19.99 -2.98
N LYS A 231 22.52 -20.63 -2.85
CA LYS A 231 21.96 -21.53 -3.87
C LYS A 231 20.98 -20.84 -4.82
N ASP A 232 20.65 -19.57 -4.56
CA ASP A 232 19.74 -18.84 -5.42
C ASP A 232 20.51 -18.43 -6.68
N LYS A 233 20.09 -18.99 -7.82
CA LYS A 233 20.33 -18.30 -9.09
C LYS A 233 19.59 -16.98 -8.95
N SER A 234 20.31 -15.85 -8.93
CA SER A 234 19.67 -14.53 -8.88
C SER A 234 18.63 -14.51 -9.99
N ALA A 235 17.35 -14.42 -9.63
CA ALA A 235 16.34 -14.23 -10.65
C ALA A 235 16.68 -12.91 -11.34
N VAL A 236 16.71 -12.91 -12.67
CA VAL A 236 16.63 -11.65 -13.42
C VAL A 236 15.44 -10.91 -12.81
N SER A 237 15.64 -9.66 -12.36
CA SER A 237 14.57 -8.90 -11.68
C SER A 237 13.29 -9.05 -12.48
N ASN A 238 12.15 -9.31 -11.85
CA ASN A 238 10.88 -9.48 -12.55
C ASN A 238 10.50 -8.24 -13.40
N LEU A 239 11.16 -7.09 -13.19
CA LEU A 239 11.07 -5.89 -14.03
C LEU A 239 11.69 -6.08 -15.43
N SER A 240 12.62 -7.02 -15.61
CA SER A 240 13.22 -7.38 -16.90
C SER A 240 12.22 -7.98 -17.88
N VAL A 241 11.08 -8.49 -17.38
CA VAL A 241 9.98 -9.01 -18.19
C VAL A 241 9.12 -7.87 -18.77
N LEU A 242 9.22 -6.65 -18.22
CA LEU A 242 8.46 -5.51 -18.72
C LEU A 242 9.08 -4.94 -20.00
N SER A 243 8.21 -4.57 -20.94
CA SER A 243 8.65 -3.91 -22.18
C SER A 243 9.40 -2.60 -21.89
N ARG A 244 10.35 -2.25 -22.76
CA ARG A 244 11.09 -0.99 -22.66
C ARG A 244 10.15 0.23 -22.61
N ASP A 245 9.06 0.21 -23.37
CA ASP A 245 8.09 1.31 -23.39
C ASP A 245 7.35 1.48 -22.06
N THR A 246 7.09 0.39 -21.35
CA THR A 246 6.57 0.42 -19.98
C THR A 246 7.62 0.99 -19.03
N LEU A 247 8.87 0.52 -19.11
CA LEU A 247 9.96 0.96 -18.23
C LEU A 247 10.24 2.46 -18.36
N ARG A 248 10.07 3.04 -19.55
CA ARG A 248 10.24 4.49 -19.82
C ARG A 248 9.23 5.39 -19.10
N ARG A 249 8.11 4.83 -18.63
CA ARG A 249 7.09 5.56 -17.86
C ARG A 249 7.37 5.57 -16.36
N PHE A 250 8.33 4.77 -15.91
CA PHE A 250 8.67 4.68 -14.50
C PHE A 250 9.70 5.74 -14.12
N PRO A 251 9.74 6.17 -12.84
CA PRO A 251 10.79 7.04 -12.34
C PRO A 251 12.18 6.43 -12.50
N THR A 252 13.19 7.28 -12.68
CA THR A 252 14.59 6.88 -12.91
C THR A 252 15.36 6.56 -11.64
N VAL A 253 14.84 6.96 -10.47
CA VAL A 253 15.43 6.72 -9.14
C VAL A 253 14.38 6.19 -8.16
N GLY A 254 14.83 5.49 -7.12
CA GLY A 254 13.95 4.83 -6.16
C GLY A 254 13.59 3.41 -6.58
N THR A 255 13.33 2.56 -5.59
CA THR A 255 12.92 1.18 -5.81
C THR A 255 11.47 1.09 -6.21
N ILE A 256 11.19 0.18 -7.13
CA ILE A 256 9.83 -0.16 -7.54
C ILE A 256 9.50 -1.53 -6.94
N LEU A 257 8.62 -1.52 -5.96
CA LEU A 257 8.20 -2.71 -5.24
C LEU A 257 7.05 -3.38 -5.99
N ARG A 258 7.15 -4.69 -6.18
CA ARG A 258 6.06 -5.52 -6.70
C ARG A 258 5.18 -5.95 -5.53
N VAL A 259 3.87 -5.77 -5.67
CA VAL A 259 2.86 -6.21 -4.69
C VAL A 259 1.80 -7.05 -5.38
N SER A 260 1.50 -8.23 -4.84
CA SER A 260 0.44 -9.11 -5.36
C SER A 260 -0.77 -9.05 -4.42
N LEU A 261 -1.88 -8.46 -4.85
CA LEU A 261 -3.10 -8.23 -4.06
C LEU A 261 -4.32 -8.83 -4.75
N SER A 262 -5.35 -9.18 -3.99
CA SER A 262 -6.62 -9.60 -4.58
C SER A 262 -7.31 -8.47 -5.33
N ASN A 263 -7.99 -8.78 -6.43
CA ASN A 263 -8.59 -7.77 -7.31
C ASN A 263 -9.61 -6.89 -6.58
N HIS A 264 -10.35 -7.45 -5.62
CA HIS A 264 -11.34 -6.71 -4.83
C HIS A 264 -10.75 -5.58 -3.98
N LEU A 265 -9.49 -5.69 -3.53
CA LEU A 265 -8.80 -4.63 -2.78
C LEU A 265 -8.36 -3.46 -3.68
N LEU A 266 -8.25 -3.69 -4.99
CA LEU A 266 -7.81 -2.70 -5.97
C LEU A 266 -8.98 -2.07 -6.73
N TYR A 267 -10.21 -2.29 -6.28
CA TYR A 267 -11.38 -1.72 -6.94
C TYR A 267 -11.31 -0.18 -6.96
N GLY A 268 -11.37 0.41 -8.16
CA GLY A 268 -11.29 1.86 -8.36
C GLY A 268 -9.88 2.45 -8.29
N VAL A 269 -8.86 1.63 -8.04
CA VAL A 269 -7.45 2.04 -8.04
C VAL A 269 -6.93 2.05 -9.48
N LYS A 270 -6.22 3.11 -9.87
CA LYS A 270 -5.69 3.28 -11.24
C LYS A 270 -4.19 3.58 -11.21
N PRO A 271 -3.44 3.20 -12.26
CA PRO A 271 -2.07 3.68 -12.45
C PRO A 271 -2.00 5.21 -12.36
N GLY A 272 -0.99 5.71 -11.68
CA GLY A 272 -0.80 7.13 -11.36
C GLY A 272 -1.39 7.57 -10.02
N ALA A 273 -2.32 6.82 -9.43
CA ALA A 273 -2.92 7.16 -8.14
C ALA A 273 -1.95 6.93 -6.97
N TRP A 274 -2.11 7.75 -5.93
CA TRP A 274 -1.48 7.54 -4.63
C TRP A 274 -2.41 6.72 -3.73
N VAL A 275 -1.83 5.73 -3.04
CA VAL A 275 -2.54 4.82 -2.15
C VAL A 275 -1.78 4.61 -0.86
N LYS A 276 -2.53 4.34 0.21
CA LYS A 276 -2.02 3.79 1.46
C LYS A 276 -2.31 2.29 1.48
N LEU A 277 -1.25 1.52 1.64
CA LEU A 277 -1.28 0.07 1.80
C LEU A 277 -0.97 -0.22 3.26
N TYR A 278 -1.87 -0.90 3.96
CA TYR A 278 -1.72 -1.19 5.39
C TYR A 278 -1.27 -2.63 5.61
N GLN A 279 -0.42 -2.83 6.60
CA GLN A 279 0.01 -4.16 7.06
C GLN A 279 0.61 -5.04 5.95
N LEU A 280 1.36 -4.43 5.02
CA LEU A 280 2.12 -5.17 4.03
C LEU A 280 3.22 -5.98 4.71
N LEU A 281 3.49 -7.18 4.18
CA LEU A 281 4.65 -7.98 4.56
C LEU A 281 5.64 -7.99 3.41
N CYS A 282 6.90 -7.60 3.66
CA CYS A 282 7.97 -7.75 2.68
C CYS A 282 8.75 -9.04 2.90
N VAL A 283 9.03 -9.74 1.81
CA VAL A 283 9.89 -10.92 1.74
C VAL A 283 10.93 -10.74 0.64
N VAL A 284 12.05 -11.43 0.78
CA VAL A 284 13.05 -11.51 -0.28
C VAL A 284 12.80 -12.78 -1.10
N ASP A 285 12.39 -12.62 -2.35
CA ASP A 285 12.28 -13.71 -3.31
C ASP A 285 13.47 -13.67 -4.26
N LYS A 286 14.36 -14.68 -4.18
CA LYS A 286 15.54 -14.86 -5.05
C LYS A 286 16.42 -13.59 -5.18
N GLY A 287 16.58 -12.87 -4.08
CA GLY A 287 17.38 -11.64 -4.02
C GLY A 287 16.63 -10.36 -4.42
N SER A 288 15.30 -10.40 -4.62
CA SER A 288 14.47 -9.22 -4.88
C SER A 288 13.40 -9.03 -3.82
N TRP A 289 13.15 -7.78 -3.42
CA TRP A 289 12.04 -7.45 -2.53
C TRP A 289 10.70 -7.63 -3.23
N VAL A 290 9.80 -8.36 -2.59
CA VAL A 290 8.40 -8.50 -3.01
C VAL A 290 7.52 -8.31 -1.78
N ALA A 291 6.41 -7.59 -1.92
CA ALA A 291 5.41 -7.52 -0.88
C ALA A 291 4.33 -8.58 -1.10
N SER A 292 4.10 -9.38 -0.07
CA SER A 292 2.96 -10.26 0.07
C SER A 292 1.90 -9.62 0.97
N VAL A 293 0.69 -10.11 0.80
CA VAL A 293 -0.53 -9.57 1.42
C VAL A 293 -0.95 -10.53 2.53
N THR A 294 -1.38 -9.97 3.65
CA THR A 294 -1.99 -10.70 4.75
C THR A 294 -3.51 -10.56 4.68
N ASP A 295 -4.24 -11.42 5.38
CA ASP A 295 -5.71 -11.31 5.52
C ASP A 295 -6.19 -9.97 6.12
N SER A 296 -5.27 -9.20 6.68
CA SER A 296 -5.49 -7.90 7.31
C SER A 296 -5.00 -6.72 6.46
N THR A 297 -4.47 -6.96 5.27
CA THR A 297 -4.02 -5.91 4.36
C THR A 297 -5.21 -5.18 3.77
N THR A 298 -5.18 -3.85 3.81
CA THR A 298 -6.20 -2.99 3.21
C THR A 298 -5.56 -1.92 2.33
N VAL A 299 -6.35 -1.37 1.41
CA VAL A 299 -5.92 -0.35 0.45
C VAL A 299 -6.87 0.83 0.53
N THR A 300 -6.32 2.04 0.70
CA THR A 300 -7.11 3.28 0.63
C THR A 300 -6.45 4.27 -0.31
N LEU A 301 -7.26 5.08 -1.00
CA LEU A 301 -6.76 6.15 -1.86
C LEU A 301 -6.27 7.32 -1.00
N ALA A 302 -5.06 7.81 -1.27
CA ALA A 302 -4.45 8.94 -0.58
C ALA A 302 -4.75 10.25 -1.33
N HIS A 303 -5.96 10.78 -1.16
CA HIS A 303 -6.35 12.08 -1.75
C HIS A 303 -5.88 13.22 -0.84
N ASP A 304 -5.25 14.24 -1.43
CA ASP A 304 -4.80 15.47 -0.75
C ASP A 304 -3.99 15.21 0.54
N ASP A 305 -3.14 14.19 0.52
CA ASP A 305 -2.33 13.82 1.67
C ASP A 305 -1.01 14.61 1.72
N HIS A 306 -0.80 15.34 2.83
CA HIS A 306 0.43 16.08 3.11
C HIS A 306 1.72 15.24 3.00
N LEU A 307 1.67 13.93 3.25
CA LEU A 307 2.81 13.03 3.10
C LEU A 307 3.15 12.80 1.63
N VAL A 308 2.18 12.84 0.72
CA VAL A 308 2.43 12.77 -0.73
C VAL A 308 3.23 13.99 -1.16
N GLU A 309 2.85 15.18 -0.72
CA GLU A 309 3.63 16.40 -1.00
C GLU A 309 5.05 16.30 -0.46
N LYS A 310 5.23 15.77 0.76
CA LYS A 310 6.55 15.55 1.35
C LYS A 310 7.39 14.58 0.52
N ILE A 311 6.83 13.45 0.11
CA ILE A 311 7.49 12.47 -0.76
C ILE A 311 7.93 13.12 -2.07
N MET A 312 7.02 13.83 -2.74
CA MET A 312 7.31 14.50 -4.01
C MET A 312 8.40 15.56 -3.86
N ARG A 313 8.36 16.39 -2.81
CA ARG A 313 9.42 17.39 -2.54
C ARG A 313 10.79 16.74 -2.31
N ILE A 314 10.85 15.58 -1.64
CA ILE A 314 12.11 14.84 -1.44
C ILE A 314 12.60 14.30 -2.78
N TYR A 315 11.71 13.72 -3.58
CA TYR A 315 12.03 13.20 -4.90
C TYR A 315 12.54 14.31 -5.84
N ASP A 316 11.86 15.45 -5.91
CA ASP A 316 12.24 16.58 -6.77
C ASP A 316 13.63 17.13 -6.40
N LYS A 317 13.94 17.20 -5.10
CA LYS A 317 15.29 17.54 -4.61
C LYS A 317 16.32 16.47 -4.97
N ARG A 318 15.94 15.19 -4.97
CA ARG A 318 16.82 14.09 -5.35
C ARG A 318 17.19 14.20 -6.82
N ILE A 319 16.23 14.30 -7.73
CA ILE A 319 16.51 14.31 -9.19
C ILE A 319 17.33 15.52 -9.65
N THR A 320 17.24 16.64 -8.93
CA THR A 320 18.00 17.87 -9.24
C THR A 320 19.41 17.87 -8.64
N SER A 321 19.70 16.95 -7.71
CA SER A 321 21.00 16.83 -7.07
C SER A 321 22.00 16.07 -7.94
N LYS A 322 23.26 16.54 -7.97
CA LYS A 322 24.38 15.83 -8.62
C LYS A 322 24.57 14.40 -8.08
N PHE A 323 24.22 14.18 -6.81
CA PHE A 323 24.33 12.88 -6.15
C PHE A 323 23.01 12.10 -6.12
N GLY A 324 21.95 12.62 -6.75
CA GLY A 324 20.60 12.03 -6.68
C GLY A 324 20.46 10.63 -7.25
N HIS A 325 21.29 10.29 -8.22
CA HIS A 325 21.30 9.00 -8.92
C HIS A 325 22.23 7.98 -8.24
N ILE A 326 22.96 8.39 -7.20
CA ILE A 326 23.75 7.48 -6.38
C ILE A 326 22.79 6.68 -5.49
N PRO A 327 22.92 5.34 -5.40
CA PRO A 327 22.14 4.53 -4.46
C PRO A 327 22.27 5.03 -3.02
N PHE A 328 21.16 5.12 -2.29
CA PHE A 328 21.16 5.61 -0.91
C PHE A 328 22.10 4.79 0.00
N TRP A 329 22.21 3.49 -0.25
CA TRP A 329 22.95 2.52 0.56
C TRP A 329 24.46 2.48 0.31
N CYS A 330 24.99 3.41 -0.50
CA CYS A 330 26.43 3.61 -0.65
C CYS A 330 26.92 4.97 -0.12
N PHE A 331 26.13 5.66 0.72
CA PHE A 331 26.55 6.92 1.35
C PHE A 331 27.53 6.67 2.52
N PRO A 332 28.57 7.52 2.73
CA PRO A 332 28.85 8.81 2.08
C PRO A 332 29.65 8.78 0.77
N SER A 333 30.17 7.63 0.33
CA SER A 333 30.87 7.49 -0.95
C SER A 333 30.76 6.06 -1.46
N PRO A 334 30.67 5.82 -2.79
CA PRO A 334 30.84 4.48 -3.33
C PRO A 334 32.10 3.85 -2.71
N PRO A 335 32.01 2.58 -2.26
CA PRO A 335 33.17 1.91 -1.70
C PRO A 335 34.32 1.96 -2.72
N GLY A 336 35.53 2.33 -2.28
CA GLY A 336 36.74 2.37 -3.11
C GLY A 336 37.22 1.00 -3.58
N PHE A 337 36.30 0.06 -3.78
CA PHE A 337 36.51 -1.31 -4.25
C PHE A 337 36.87 -1.36 -5.74
N THR A 338 36.54 -0.30 -6.49
CA THR A 338 36.82 -0.20 -7.92
C THR A 338 37.26 1.20 -8.30
N GLY A 339 38.17 1.31 -9.26
CA GLY A 339 38.49 2.56 -9.96
C GLY A 339 37.97 2.52 -11.39
N THR A 340 37.53 3.66 -11.91
CA THR A 340 37.14 3.80 -13.32
C THR A 340 38.02 4.84 -14.03
N ASP A 341 38.15 4.69 -15.35
CA ASP A 341 38.94 5.59 -16.18
C ASP A 341 38.19 6.90 -16.53
N ASP A 342 36.89 6.97 -16.29
CA ASP A 342 36.01 8.10 -16.62
C ASP A 342 35.45 8.73 -15.33
N ASP A 343 36.33 9.41 -14.59
CA ASP A 343 36.02 9.97 -13.27
C ASP A 343 35.16 11.26 -13.32
N GLN A 344 34.96 11.84 -14.51
CA GLN A 344 34.18 13.07 -14.70
C GLN A 344 32.73 12.82 -15.14
N ALA A 345 32.40 11.64 -15.68
CA ALA A 345 31.03 11.32 -16.08
C ALA A 345 30.08 11.28 -14.86
N PRO A 346 28.84 11.79 -14.98
CA PRO A 346 27.85 11.70 -13.91
C PRO A 346 27.36 10.27 -13.74
N PHE A 347 26.97 9.92 -12.51
CA PHE A 347 26.33 8.64 -12.23
C PHE A 347 24.91 8.61 -12.78
N VAL A 348 24.57 7.48 -13.40
CA VAL A 348 23.22 7.14 -13.85
C VAL A 348 22.77 5.83 -13.20
N THR A 349 21.46 5.60 -13.12
CA THR A 349 20.91 4.34 -12.62
C THR A 349 20.83 3.30 -13.75
N LEU A 350 20.68 2.02 -13.40
CA LEU A 350 20.42 0.96 -14.38
C LEU A 350 19.08 1.20 -15.12
N ARG A 351 18.10 1.83 -14.47
CA ARG A 351 16.87 2.29 -15.12
C ARG A 351 17.16 3.28 -16.23
N ASP A 352 18.02 4.26 -16.00
CA ASP A 352 18.43 5.23 -17.03
C ASP A 352 19.08 4.52 -18.22
N ILE A 353 19.97 3.55 -17.97
CA ILE A 353 20.65 2.77 -19.02
C ILE A 353 19.66 1.99 -19.90
N LEU A 354 18.72 1.28 -19.26
CA LEU A 354 17.71 0.48 -19.95
C LEU A 354 16.75 1.34 -20.80
N THR A 355 16.43 2.54 -20.31
CA THR A 355 15.48 3.45 -20.96
C THR A 355 16.14 4.50 -21.85
N PHE A 356 17.48 4.53 -21.91
CA PHE A 356 18.24 5.54 -22.63
C PHE A 356 17.85 5.58 -24.13
N PRO A 357 17.66 6.77 -24.74
CA PRO A 357 17.17 6.89 -26.11
C PRO A 357 18.11 6.34 -27.18
N LYS A 358 19.40 6.19 -26.91
CA LYS A 358 20.39 5.65 -27.85
C LYS A 358 20.70 4.19 -27.54
N VAL A 359 20.80 3.38 -28.59
CA VAL A 359 21.17 1.96 -28.49
C VAL A 359 22.61 1.80 -28.00
N THR A 360 23.51 2.64 -28.52
CA THR A 360 24.96 2.59 -28.23
C THR A 360 25.37 3.83 -27.46
N TYR A 361 25.92 3.62 -26.27
CA TYR A 361 26.38 4.69 -25.37
C TYR A 361 27.21 4.12 -24.21
N LYS A 362 28.01 4.96 -23.56
CA LYS A 362 28.85 4.65 -22.40
C LYS A 362 28.27 5.31 -21.15
N TYR A 363 28.22 4.57 -20.06
CA TYR A 363 27.61 4.99 -18.81
C TYR A 363 28.55 4.74 -17.64
N ARG A 364 28.35 5.49 -16.57
CA ARG A 364 28.98 5.27 -15.27
C ARG A 364 27.89 5.11 -14.22
N CYS A 365 27.95 4.05 -13.43
CA CYS A 365 26.92 3.72 -12.43
C CYS A 365 27.53 3.06 -11.20
N ILE A 366 26.76 3.00 -10.12
CA ILE A 366 27.12 2.28 -8.90
C ILE A 366 26.17 1.10 -8.74
N VAL A 367 26.71 -0.11 -8.70
CA VAL A 367 25.95 -1.36 -8.77
C VAL A 367 26.52 -2.40 -7.81
N ARG A 368 25.74 -3.43 -7.53
CA ARG A 368 26.19 -4.68 -6.90
C ARG A 368 26.28 -5.77 -7.96
N VAL A 369 27.25 -6.68 -7.83
CA VAL A 369 27.31 -7.87 -8.68
C VAL A 369 26.58 -9.00 -7.97
N VAL A 370 25.33 -9.23 -8.38
CA VAL A 370 24.44 -10.19 -7.74
C VAL A 370 24.60 -11.60 -8.32
N SER A 371 25.15 -11.77 -9.51
CA SER A 371 25.49 -13.08 -10.06
C SER A 371 26.61 -12.97 -11.10
N ALA A 372 27.32 -14.08 -11.30
CA ALA A 372 28.41 -14.17 -12.26
C ALA A 372 28.44 -15.59 -12.86
N LEU A 373 28.20 -15.70 -14.17
CA LEU A 373 28.19 -16.95 -14.93
C LEU A 373 29.36 -16.93 -15.92
N ARG A 374 30.21 -17.96 -15.86
CA ARG A 374 31.24 -18.17 -16.89
C ARG A 374 30.60 -18.83 -18.10
N SER A 375 30.87 -18.34 -19.30
CA SER A 375 30.49 -19.06 -20.51
C SER A 375 31.28 -20.36 -20.58
N GLN A 376 30.59 -21.50 -20.72
CA GLN A 376 31.20 -22.83 -20.74
C GLN A 376 31.48 -23.33 -22.17
N GLU A 377 31.13 -22.54 -23.17
CA GLU A 377 31.50 -22.80 -24.57
C GLU A 377 33.00 -22.50 -24.72
N GLU A 378 33.79 -23.55 -24.57
CA GLU A 378 35.19 -23.60 -25.00
C GLU A 378 35.24 -23.42 -26.52
N ASP A 379 35.18 -22.18 -26.99
CA ASP A 379 35.71 -21.85 -28.30
C ASP A 379 37.22 -22.19 -28.29
N GLU A 380 37.68 -22.87 -29.34
CA GLU A 380 39.08 -23.27 -29.52
C GLU A 380 40.07 -22.08 -29.40
N ASN A 381 39.56 -20.85 -29.56
CA ASN A 381 40.20 -19.61 -29.15
C ASN A 381 39.77 -19.25 -27.72
N ARG A 382 40.64 -19.52 -26.72
CA ARG A 382 40.51 -19.23 -25.27
C ARG A 382 40.06 -17.80 -24.89
N HIS A 383 38.88 -17.37 -25.31
CA HIS A 383 38.31 -16.06 -24.98
C HIS A 383 37.64 -16.12 -23.62
N TYR A 384 38.17 -15.34 -22.67
CA TYR A 384 37.60 -15.28 -21.33
C TYR A 384 36.33 -14.43 -21.37
N ARG A 385 35.16 -15.07 -21.19
CA ARG A 385 33.86 -14.39 -21.19
C ARG A 385 33.05 -14.73 -19.95
N VAL A 386 32.70 -13.69 -19.21
CA VAL A 386 31.85 -13.77 -18.02
C VAL A 386 30.60 -12.93 -18.23
N LEU A 387 29.44 -13.48 -17.93
CA LEU A 387 28.18 -12.77 -17.84
C LEU A 387 27.93 -12.39 -16.38
N LEU A 388 27.88 -11.10 -16.10
CA LEU A 388 27.60 -10.56 -14.77
C LEU A 388 26.17 -10.04 -14.72
N THR A 389 25.44 -10.38 -13.66
CA THR A 389 24.16 -9.73 -13.34
C THR A 389 24.44 -8.61 -12.35
N LEU A 390 24.22 -7.38 -12.81
CA LEU A 390 24.38 -6.16 -12.05
C LEU A 390 23.03 -5.73 -11.49
N GLU A 391 23.04 -5.12 -10.31
CA GLU A 391 21.84 -4.60 -9.65
C GLU A 391 22.10 -3.24 -9.03
N ASP A 392 21.13 -2.34 -9.16
CA ASP A 392 21.00 -1.14 -8.33
C ASP A 392 19.55 -1.08 -7.78
N PRO A 393 19.19 -0.05 -6.97
CA PRO A 393 17.84 0.03 -6.42
C PRO A 393 16.71 0.07 -7.46
N THR A 394 17.01 0.35 -8.74
CA THR A 394 16.03 0.69 -9.79
C THR A 394 15.80 -0.44 -10.81
N ALA A 395 16.79 -1.31 -11.02
CA ALA A 395 16.73 -2.41 -11.98
C ALA A 395 17.88 -3.44 -11.78
N THR A 396 17.80 -4.54 -12.53
CA THR A 396 18.92 -5.44 -12.80
C THR A 396 19.33 -5.37 -14.26
N LEU A 397 20.60 -5.61 -14.57
CA LEU A 397 21.16 -5.58 -15.92
C LEU A 397 22.19 -6.70 -16.09
N GLU A 398 22.12 -7.42 -17.20
CA GLU A 398 23.16 -8.38 -17.57
C GLU A 398 24.23 -7.70 -18.43
N ALA A 399 25.50 -7.85 -18.05
CA ALA A 399 26.64 -7.26 -18.74
C ALA A 399 27.78 -8.26 -18.90
N PHE A 400 28.39 -8.29 -20.08
CA PHE A 400 29.56 -9.11 -20.36
C PHE A 400 30.85 -8.46 -19.85
N LEU A 401 31.76 -9.30 -19.34
CA LEU A 401 33.13 -8.96 -19.04
C LEU A 401 34.03 -9.90 -19.87
N CYS A 402 34.71 -9.35 -20.87
CA CYS A 402 35.41 -10.13 -21.90
C CYS A 402 36.89 -9.76 -22.02
N ASP A 403 37.73 -10.77 -22.29
CA ASP A 403 39.10 -10.63 -22.79
C ASP A 403 39.93 -9.56 -22.03
N LYS A 404 40.44 -8.54 -22.74
CA LYS A 404 41.24 -7.45 -22.19
C LYS A 404 40.50 -6.64 -21.13
N ASP A 405 39.19 -6.44 -21.29
CA ASP A 405 38.38 -5.74 -20.29
C ASP A 405 38.32 -6.58 -18.99
N ALA A 406 38.31 -7.91 -19.09
CA ALA A 406 38.36 -8.81 -17.93
C ALA A 406 39.73 -8.84 -17.25
N GLU A 407 40.82 -8.90 -18.02
CA GLU A 407 42.19 -8.81 -17.50
C GLU A 407 42.42 -7.49 -16.76
N TYR A 408 41.97 -6.38 -17.37
CA TYR A 408 42.01 -5.06 -16.75
C TYR A 408 41.17 -5.01 -15.47
N PHE A 409 39.97 -5.58 -15.50
CA PHE A 409 39.06 -5.60 -14.36
C PHE A 409 39.63 -6.32 -13.15
N PHE A 410 40.23 -7.49 -13.33
CA PHE A 410 40.83 -8.24 -12.22
C PHE A 410 42.25 -7.77 -11.87
N GLY A 411 42.90 -6.98 -12.73
CA GLY A 411 44.25 -6.45 -12.53
C GLY A 411 45.33 -7.54 -12.58
N LEU A 412 45.07 -8.66 -13.26
CA LEU A 412 45.91 -9.86 -13.27
C LEU A 412 45.92 -10.50 -14.65
N GLY A 413 47.04 -11.15 -15.00
CA GLY A 413 46.99 -12.21 -16.00
C GLY A 413 46.11 -13.35 -15.49
N LEU A 414 45.14 -13.80 -16.28
CA LEU A 414 44.11 -14.79 -15.94
C LEU A 414 44.64 -16.18 -15.47
N GLN A 415 45.95 -16.35 -15.36
CA GLN A 415 46.66 -17.57 -14.98
C GLN A 415 46.66 -17.82 -13.45
N ASN A 416 46.52 -16.79 -12.60
CA ASN A 416 46.48 -16.97 -11.14
C ASN A 416 45.07 -17.28 -10.64
N THR A 417 44.71 -18.55 -10.69
CA THR A 417 43.36 -19.05 -10.38
C THR A 417 42.91 -18.83 -8.93
N GLU A 418 43.84 -18.82 -7.96
CA GLU A 418 43.52 -18.61 -6.55
C GLU A 418 43.19 -17.15 -6.26
N MET A 419 44.00 -16.22 -6.76
CA MET A 419 43.76 -14.79 -6.56
C MET A 419 42.51 -14.33 -7.33
N LEU A 420 42.28 -14.86 -8.54
CA LEU A 420 41.03 -14.66 -9.29
C LEU A 420 39.82 -15.13 -8.49
N ARG A 421 39.90 -16.31 -7.85
CA ARG A 421 38.83 -16.83 -6.99
C ARG A 421 38.60 -15.94 -5.76
N LYS A 422 39.66 -15.38 -5.16
CA LYS A 422 39.54 -14.43 -4.04
C LYS A 422 38.80 -13.16 -4.48
N LYS A 423 39.23 -12.52 -5.57
CA LYS A 423 38.57 -11.32 -6.12
C LYS A 423 37.12 -11.59 -6.53
N TRP A 424 36.86 -12.76 -7.10
CA TRP A 424 35.52 -13.22 -7.45
C TRP A 424 34.61 -13.36 -6.23
N ASN A 425 35.10 -14.01 -5.17
CA ASN A 425 34.35 -14.17 -3.93
C ASN A 425 34.10 -12.81 -3.26
N GLN A 426 35.08 -11.91 -3.27
CA GLN A 426 34.92 -10.53 -2.77
C GLN A 426 33.82 -9.78 -3.55
N LEU A 427 33.85 -9.86 -4.88
CA LEU A 427 32.86 -9.23 -5.77
C LEU A 427 31.43 -9.74 -5.49
N LEU A 428 31.28 -11.03 -5.17
CA LEU A 428 30.00 -11.64 -4.85
C LEU A 428 29.60 -11.52 -3.38
N GLY A 429 30.44 -10.93 -2.52
CA GLY A 429 30.19 -10.81 -1.08
C GLY A 429 30.27 -12.14 -0.30
N ILE A 430 31.07 -13.09 -0.78
CA ILE A 430 31.29 -14.41 -0.17
C ILE A 430 32.45 -14.31 0.83
N THR A 431 32.15 -14.39 2.12
CA THR A 431 33.15 -14.45 3.21
C THR A 431 33.47 -15.90 3.60
N ARG A 432 34.72 -16.17 4.03
CA ARG A 432 35.22 -17.53 4.32
C ARG A 432 34.54 -18.22 5.52
N GLU A 433 33.84 -17.48 6.38
CA GLU A 433 33.25 -18.00 7.64
C GLU A 433 31.89 -18.69 7.46
N SER A 434 31.34 -18.73 6.25
CA SER A 434 29.98 -19.20 6.02
C SER A 434 29.87 -20.73 5.83
N SER A 435 30.56 -21.52 6.66
CA SER A 435 30.68 -22.98 6.53
C SER A 435 29.50 -23.80 7.07
N VAL A 436 28.32 -23.22 7.29
CA VAL A 436 27.15 -23.96 7.80
C VAL A 436 25.85 -23.48 7.14
N SER A 437 25.39 -24.24 6.15
CA SER A 437 24.02 -24.47 5.62
C SER A 437 22.97 -23.33 5.44
N LEU A 438 23.21 -22.08 5.83
CA LEU A 438 22.26 -20.94 5.71
C LEU A 438 22.94 -19.62 5.29
N ALA A 439 24.14 -19.71 4.73
CA ALA A 439 24.91 -18.55 4.31
C ALA A 439 24.09 -17.68 3.33
N THR A 440 23.94 -16.39 3.66
CA THR A 440 23.53 -15.34 2.73
C THR A 440 24.78 -14.55 2.36
N ARG A 441 24.82 -14.01 1.14
CA ARG A 441 25.89 -13.13 0.69
C ARG A 441 25.36 -11.73 0.45
N ASN A 442 26.21 -10.74 0.73
CA ASN A 442 25.92 -9.33 0.50
C ASN A 442 27.04 -8.73 -0.37
N PRO A 443 26.86 -8.69 -1.69
CA PRO A 443 27.85 -8.12 -2.59
C PRO A 443 28.11 -6.64 -2.25
N PRO A 444 29.37 -6.18 -2.31
CA PRO A 444 29.68 -4.77 -2.13
C PRO A 444 29.09 -3.92 -3.27
N TRP A 445 28.87 -2.64 -3.00
CA TRP A 445 28.64 -1.65 -4.04
C TRP A 445 29.96 -1.34 -4.75
N ILE A 446 29.95 -1.35 -6.07
CA ILE A 446 31.09 -1.04 -6.91
C ILE A 446 30.74 0.06 -7.91
N GLU A 447 31.73 0.83 -8.28
CA GLU A 447 31.69 1.74 -9.41
C GLU A 447 31.98 0.98 -10.71
N CYS A 448 31.17 1.19 -11.74
CA CYS A 448 31.30 0.46 -12.99
C CYS A 448 31.00 1.35 -14.20
N CYS A 449 31.83 1.23 -15.23
CA CYS A 449 31.57 1.77 -16.55
C CYS A 449 30.96 0.70 -17.47
N ILE A 450 29.80 1.02 -18.04
CA ILE A 450 29.01 0.11 -18.88
C ILE A 450 28.92 0.68 -20.30
N PHE A 451 29.21 -0.14 -21.29
CA PHE A 451 29.01 0.18 -22.70
C PHE A 451 27.88 -0.65 -23.28
N SER A 452 26.88 0.02 -23.84
CA SER A 452 25.82 -0.62 -24.61
C SER A 452 26.18 -0.67 -26.10
N TYR A 453 25.92 -1.81 -26.75
CA TYR A 453 26.19 -2.04 -28.18
C TYR A 453 25.13 -3.00 -28.75
N TYR A 454 25.05 -3.13 -30.08
CA TYR A 454 24.16 -4.09 -30.73
C TYR A 454 24.97 -5.07 -31.57
N THR A 455 24.46 -6.29 -31.76
CA THR A 455 25.13 -7.30 -32.62
C THR A 455 24.56 -7.33 -34.03
N ASN A 456 23.32 -6.86 -34.24
CA ASN A 456 22.69 -6.79 -35.56
C ASN A 456 22.21 -5.37 -35.87
N LYS A 457 22.74 -4.76 -36.95
CA LYS A 457 22.37 -3.42 -37.38
C LYS A 457 20.92 -3.33 -37.89
N ALA A 458 20.37 -4.43 -38.41
CA ALA A 458 18.98 -4.48 -38.87
C ALA A 458 17.98 -4.49 -37.69
N ASP A 459 18.42 -4.93 -36.51
CA ASP A 459 17.60 -4.96 -35.30
C ASP A 459 18.40 -4.52 -34.07
N PRO A 460 18.73 -3.21 -34.00
CA PRO A 460 19.68 -2.73 -33.02
C PRO A 460 19.13 -2.75 -31.58
N TRP A 461 17.80 -2.68 -31.41
CA TRP A 461 17.18 -2.68 -30.08
C TRP A 461 17.05 -4.07 -29.48
N ASN A 462 16.61 -5.07 -30.25
CA ASN A 462 16.45 -6.43 -29.72
C ASN A 462 17.80 -7.15 -29.57
N THR A 463 18.83 -6.71 -30.31
CA THR A 463 20.18 -7.25 -30.19
C THR A 463 21.11 -6.39 -29.32
N ARG A 464 20.53 -5.49 -28.52
CA ARG A 464 21.28 -4.62 -27.61
C ARG A 464 21.84 -5.43 -26.44
N LEU A 465 23.15 -5.41 -26.29
CA LEU A 465 23.90 -6.03 -25.20
C LEU A 465 24.71 -4.97 -24.45
N TYR A 466 25.19 -5.36 -23.26
CA TYR A 466 25.98 -4.51 -22.40
C TYR A 466 27.31 -5.19 -22.08
N LYS A 467 28.37 -4.41 -21.96
CA LYS A 467 29.66 -4.88 -21.47
C LYS A 467 30.29 -3.91 -20.48
N ILE A 468 31.05 -4.45 -19.54
CA ILE A 468 31.88 -3.65 -18.64
C ILE A 468 33.16 -3.28 -19.39
N PHE A 469 33.62 -2.04 -19.20
CA PHE A 469 34.89 -1.55 -19.74
C PHE A 469 35.52 -0.56 -18.75
N GLY A 470 36.82 -0.25 -18.90
CA GLY A 470 37.47 0.86 -18.19
C GLY A 470 37.25 0.88 -16.66
N THR A 471 37.10 -0.30 -16.06
CA THR A 471 36.81 -0.50 -14.63
C THR A 471 37.80 -1.52 -14.10
N ARG A 472 38.43 -1.24 -12.95
CA ARG A 472 39.39 -2.13 -12.29
C ARG A 472 39.01 -2.36 -10.83
N LEU A 473 39.12 -3.61 -10.35
CA LEU A 473 39.03 -3.93 -8.93
C LEU A 473 40.30 -3.48 -8.21
N LEU A 474 40.10 -2.74 -7.13
CA LEU A 474 41.17 -2.30 -6.24
C LEU A 474 41.35 -3.34 -5.14
N ASP A 475 42.60 -3.65 -4.81
CA ASP A 475 42.89 -4.50 -3.67
C ASP A 475 42.58 -3.69 -2.42
N LEU A 476 41.61 -4.15 -1.63
CA LEU A 476 41.40 -3.63 -0.28
C LEU A 476 42.62 -4.01 0.54
N GLU A 477 43.57 -3.10 0.67
CA GLU A 477 44.39 -3.10 1.88
C GLU A 477 43.43 -2.99 3.05
N ALA A 478 43.52 -3.93 3.98
CA ALA A 478 42.66 -4.00 5.14
C ALA A 478 42.64 -2.63 5.84
N VAL A 479 41.49 -1.96 5.80
CA VAL A 479 41.19 -0.83 6.69
C VAL A 479 40.73 -1.38 8.03
#